data_AF-A0A3N5SJU0-F1
#
_entry.id   AF-A0A3N5SJU0-F1
#
_cell.length_a   1.000
_cell.length_b   1.000
_cell.length_c   1.000
_cell.angle_alpha   90.00
_cell.angle_beta   90.00
_cell.angle_gamma   90.00
#
_symmetry.space_group_name_H-M   'P 1'
#
loop_
_entity.id
_entity.type
_entity.pdbx_description
1 polymer ?
#
loop_
_entity_poly.entity_id
_entity_poly.type
_entity_poly.pdbx_seq_one_letter_code
_entity_poly.pdbx_strand_id
1 'polypeptide(L)'
;MQIFLKRPLSLIAAILAVLVIVYELIQIASGELYQEALNNMDGTTLIELGILMLLGVYTLRDRSDLHAVSFTLVAGLSFIFIYEAIYKWSFFLAPFVEYKDMPPHEVREFIIQSGIALTILTGFAVGDFRVTKWTFVWLGSFVILYAFWLLVGFPQVLEDNKLYYEPVIPIEFTSAVTYVVNRGTKFFMYLAYLTIFPPLKRRDVPLATLEKKAKPELTGNLQDA
;
A
#
# COMPACT_ATOMS: atom_id res chain seq x y z
N MET A 1 -24.43 -6.98 -19.23
CA MET A 1 -25.54 -6.78 -18.26
C MET A 1 -25.53 -7.78 -17.09
N GLN A 2 -25.22 -9.07 -17.28
CA GLN A 2 -25.25 -10.07 -16.18
C GLN A 2 -24.22 -9.87 -15.05
N ILE A 3 -23.09 -9.17 -15.29
CA ILE A 3 -22.09 -8.88 -14.26
C ILE A 3 -22.62 -7.85 -13.23
N PHE A 4 -23.40 -6.87 -13.69
CA PHE A 4 -24.01 -5.83 -12.84
C PHE A 4 -24.92 -6.42 -11.77
N LEU A 5 -25.70 -7.45 -12.13
CA LEU A 5 -26.62 -8.11 -11.22
C LEU A 5 -25.94 -9.04 -10.20
N LYS A 6 -24.70 -9.48 -10.48
CA LYS A 6 -23.99 -10.45 -9.64
C LYS A 6 -23.01 -9.83 -8.66
N ARG A 7 -22.46 -8.65 -8.97
CA ARG A 7 -21.42 -7.98 -8.16
C ARG A 7 -21.57 -6.45 -8.13
N PRO A 8 -22.70 -5.92 -7.65
CA PRO A 8 -22.96 -4.48 -7.66
C PRO A 8 -21.93 -3.67 -6.85
N LEU A 9 -21.43 -4.18 -5.72
CA LEU A 9 -20.49 -3.45 -4.87
C LEU A 9 -19.12 -3.33 -5.53
N SER A 10 -18.58 -4.43 -6.05
CA SER A 10 -17.32 -4.45 -6.81
C SER A 10 -17.35 -3.46 -7.97
N LEU A 11 -18.48 -3.41 -8.68
CA LEU A 11 -18.65 -2.51 -9.81
C LEU A 11 -18.67 -1.03 -9.38
N ILE A 12 -19.46 -0.69 -8.36
CA ILE A 12 -19.51 0.68 -7.82
C ILE A 12 -18.12 1.09 -7.35
N ALA A 13 -17.43 0.23 -6.60
CA ALA A 13 -16.07 0.49 -6.13
C ALA A 13 -15.10 0.73 -7.29
N ALA A 14 -15.19 -0.05 -8.36
CA ALA A 14 -14.35 0.13 -9.56
C ALA A 14 -14.67 1.45 -10.29
N ILE A 15 -15.95 1.81 -10.44
CA ILE A 15 -16.35 3.08 -11.06
C ILE A 15 -15.83 4.26 -10.24
N LEU A 16 -16.04 4.24 -8.92
CA LEU A 16 -15.55 5.29 -8.02
C LEU A 16 -14.02 5.40 -8.07
N ALA A 17 -13.32 4.27 -8.09
CA ALA A 17 -11.86 4.26 -8.23
C ALA A 17 -11.38 4.91 -9.53
N VAL A 18 -12.02 4.60 -10.67
CA VAL A 18 -11.70 5.25 -11.96
C VAL A 18 -11.99 6.74 -11.90
N LEU A 19 -13.14 7.15 -11.33
CA LEU A 19 -13.50 8.56 -11.21
C LEU A 19 -12.49 9.32 -10.36
N VAL A 20 -12.06 8.76 -9.22
CA VAL A 20 -11.01 9.36 -8.37
C VAL A 20 -9.71 9.49 -9.13
N ILE A 21 -9.25 8.43 -9.83
CA ILE A 21 -8.02 8.50 -10.62
C ILE A 21 -8.10 9.60 -11.68
N VAL A 22 -9.19 9.67 -12.44
CA VAL A 22 -9.36 10.68 -13.49
C VAL A 22 -9.42 12.08 -12.91
N TYR A 23 -10.17 12.27 -11.83
CA TYR A 23 -10.29 13.56 -11.14
C TYR A 23 -8.92 14.06 -10.67
N GLU A 24 -8.15 13.22 -9.97
CA GLU A 24 -6.83 13.61 -9.45
C GLU A 24 -5.81 13.85 -10.56
N LEU A 25 -5.88 13.09 -11.67
CA LEU A 25 -5.03 13.37 -12.83
C LEU A 25 -5.33 14.75 -13.44
N ILE A 26 -6.59 15.16 -13.50
CA ILE A 26 -6.99 16.50 -13.96
C ILE A 26 -6.46 17.57 -13.01
N GLN A 27 -6.57 17.36 -11.69
CA GLN A 27 -6.10 18.30 -10.68
C GLN A 27 -4.58 18.47 -10.72
N ILE A 28 -3.83 17.36 -10.77
CA ILE A 28 -2.37 17.38 -10.90
C ILE A 28 -1.96 18.09 -12.21
N ALA A 29 -2.63 17.81 -13.32
CA ALA A 29 -2.35 18.48 -14.59
C ALA A 29 -2.66 19.98 -14.57
N SER A 30 -3.56 20.42 -13.69
CA SER A 30 -3.92 21.82 -13.47
C SER A 30 -3.01 22.53 -12.46
N GLY A 31 -2.05 21.82 -11.85
CA GLY A 31 -1.12 22.34 -10.86
C GLY A 31 -1.59 22.17 -9.41
N GLU A 32 -2.74 21.55 -9.18
CA GLU A 32 -3.29 21.25 -7.85
C GLU A 32 -2.81 19.87 -7.39
N LEU A 33 -1.70 19.85 -6.64
CA LEU A 33 -1.08 18.61 -6.16
C LEU A 33 -1.67 18.13 -4.82
N TYR A 34 -2.22 19.05 -4.03
CA TYR A 34 -2.71 18.81 -2.69
C TYR A 34 -4.20 19.12 -2.61
N GLN A 35 -4.96 18.22 -1.99
CA GLN A 35 -6.40 18.37 -1.76
C GLN A 35 -6.63 19.02 -0.39
N GLU A 36 -6.91 20.32 -0.35
CA GLU A 36 -7.16 21.06 0.89
C GLU A 36 -8.32 20.46 1.71
N ALA A 37 -9.39 20.07 1.03
CA ALA A 37 -10.57 19.45 1.64
C ALA A 37 -10.26 18.11 2.34
N LEU A 38 -9.11 17.50 2.02
CA LEU A 38 -8.64 16.24 2.61
C LEU A 38 -7.38 16.47 3.46
N ASN A 39 -7.31 17.60 4.15
CA ASN A 39 -6.19 17.96 5.03
C ASN A 39 -4.84 17.95 4.29
N ASN A 40 -4.81 18.54 3.09
CA ASN A 40 -3.65 18.55 2.21
C ASN A 40 -3.13 17.15 1.88
N MET A 41 -4.03 16.19 1.70
CA MET A 41 -3.66 14.88 1.15
C MET A 41 -3.15 15.08 -0.28
N ASP A 42 -2.04 14.45 -0.59
CA ASP A 42 -1.44 14.51 -1.92
C ASP A 42 -2.23 13.64 -2.92
N GLY A 43 -2.53 14.22 -4.09
CA GLY A 43 -3.35 13.60 -5.12
C GLY A 43 -2.80 12.26 -5.65
N THR A 44 -1.48 12.03 -5.61
CA THR A 44 -0.92 10.73 -6.02
C THR A 44 -1.35 9.62 -5.07
N THR A 45 -1.59 9.92 -3.79
CA THR A 45 -2.11 8.96 -2.80
C THR A 45 -3.49 8.46 -3.20
N LEU A 46 -4.35 9.36 -3.67
CA LEU A 46 -5.71 9.03 -4.09
C LEU A 46 -5.72 8.20 -5.38
N ILE A 47 -4.79 8.48 -6.29
CA ILE A 47 -4.54 7.65 -7.48
C ILE A 47 -4.10 6.24 -7.07
N GLU A 48 -3.12 6.12 -6.17
CA GLU A 48 -2.63 4.84 -5.64
C GLU A 48 -3.76 4.02 -5.01
N LEU A 49 -4.63 4.66 -4.22
CA LEU A 49 -5.82 4.02 -3.64
C LEU A 49 -6.80 3.55 -4.70
N GLY A 50 -7.04 4.36 -5.74
CA GLY A 50 -7.87 3.95 -6.87
C GLY A 50 -7.31 2.72 -7.57
N ILE A 51 -6.00 2.66 -7.79
CA ILE A 51 -5.35 1.51 -8.44
C ILE A 51 -5.41 0.28 -7.54
N LEU A 52 -5.14 0.40 -6.24
CA LEU A 52 -5.32 -0.70 -5.28
C LEU A 52 -6.77 -1.20 -5.26
N MET A 53 -7.73 -0.28 -5.35
CA MET A 53 -9.15 -0.63 -5.41
C MET A 53 -9.48 -1.49 -6.63
N LEU A 54 -9.04 -1.04 -7.81
CA LEU A 54 -9.23 -1.77 -9.06
C LEU A 54 -8.54 -3.13 -9.03
N LEU A 55 -7.29 -3.19 -8.54
CA LEU A 55 -6.52 -4.42 -8.45
C LEU A 55 -7.18 -5.42 -7.50
N GLY A 56 -7.59 -4.98 -6.31
CA GLY A 56 -8.17 -5.85 -5.30
C GLY A 56 -9.52 -6.40 -5.72
N VAL A 57 -10.43 -5.56 -6.24
CA VAL A 57 -11.72 -6.00 -6.78
C VAL A 57 -11.53 -7.00 -7.93
N TYR A 58 -10.54 -6.77 -8.79
CA TYR A 58 -10.30 -7.65 -9.93
C TYR A 58 -9.65 -8.98 -9.53
N THR A 59 -8.67 -8.98 -8.63
CA THR A 59 -7.95 -10.17 -8.18
C THR A 59 -8.80 -11.04 -7.26
N LEU A 60 -9.68 -10.44 -6.46
CA LEU A 60 -10.60 -11.14 -5.55
C LEU A 60 -11.97 -11.42 -6.16
N ARG A 61 -12.12 -11.30 -7.48
CA ARG A 61 -13.40 -11.52 -8.20
C ARG A 61 -13.99 -12.94 -8.07
N ASP A 62 -13.19 -13.91 -7.62
CA ASP A 62 -13.63 -15.28 -7.39
C ASP A 62 -14.20 -15.46 -5.95
N ARG A 63 -14.03 -14.46 -5.07
CA ARG A 63 -14.65 -14.39 -3.72
C ARG A 63 -16.05 -13.77 -3.80
N SER A 64 -16.78 -13.70 -2.68
CA SER A 64 -18.06 -12.98 -2.64
C SER A 64 -17.86 -11.48 -2.92
N ASP A 65 -18.92 -10.80 -3.34
CA ASP A 65 -18.85 -9.38 -3.73
C ASP A 65 -18.44 -8.48 -2.57
N LEU A 66 -19.12 -8.63 -1.43
CA LEU A 66 -18.79 -7.92 -0.18
C LEU A 66 -17.35 -8.20 0.26
N HIS A 67 -16.90 -9.46 0.20
CA HIS A 67 -15.55 -9.85 0.60
C HIS A 67 -14.48 -9.14 -0.24
N ALA A 68 -14.64 -9.14 -1.57
CA ALA A 68 -13.69 -8.49 -2.47
C ALA A 68 -13.56 -6.99 -2.15
N VAL A 69 -14.68 -6.29 -1.96
CA VAL A 69 -14.67 -4.86 -1.62
C VAL A 69 -14.08 -4.61 -0.23
N SER A 70 -14.51 -5.37 0.78
CA SER A 70 -14.04 -5.20 2.16
C SER A 70 -12.53 -5.41 2.30
N PHE A 71 -11.97 -6.48 1.73
CA PHE A 71 -10.53 -6.72 1.84
C PHE A 71 -9.71 -5.73 1.02
N THR A 72 -10.27 -5.23 -0.08
CA THR A 72 -9.62 -4.17 -0.85
C THR A 72 -9.61 -2.84 -0.09
N LEU A 73 -10.71 -2.50 0.61
CA LEU A 73 -10.76 -1.35 1.51
C LEU A 73 -9.79 -1.50 2.68
N VAL A 74 -9.71 -2.69 3.29
CA VAL A 74 -8.72 -2.99 4.34
C VAL A 74 -7.30 -2.73 3.83
N ALA A 75 -6.97 -3.17 2.61
CA ALA A 75 -5.66 -2.92 2.02
C ALA A 75 -5.40 -1.42 1.77
N GLY A 76 -6.37 -0.71 1.18
CA GLY A 76 -6.24 0.72 0.92
C GLY A 76 -6.10 1.56 2.20
N LEU A 77 -6.96 1.34 3.20
CA LEU A 77 -6.88 2.05 4.47
C LEU A 77 -5.59 1.73 5.21
N SER A 78 -5.19 0.46 5.24
CA SER A 78 -3.93 0.05 5.84
C SER A 78 -2.74 0.76 5.21
N PHE A 79 -2.70 0.88 3.87
CA PHE A 79 -1.66 1.61 3.14
C PHE A 79 -1.56 3.09 3.55
N ILE A 80 -2.68 3.79 3.72
CA ILE A 80 -2.67 5.19 4.18
C ILE A 80 -2.12 5.26 5.60
N PHE A 81 -2.74 4.50 6.50
CA PHE A 81 -2.51 4.67 7.93
C PHE A 81 -1.19 4.11 8.41
N ILE A 82 -0.60 3.14 7.72
CA ILE A 82 0.76 2.70 8.02
C ILE A 82 1.77 3.82 7.71
N TYR A 83 1.55 4.59 6.64
CA TYR A 83 2.40 5.73 6.31
C TYR A 83 2.31 6.82 7.38
N GLU A 84 1.08 7.21 7.74
CA GLU A 84 0.81 8.21 8.77
C GLU A 84 1.43 7.81 10.12
N ALA A 85 1.30 6.53 10.50
CA ALA A 85 1.91 6.00 11.72
C ALA A 85 3.45 6.09 11.66
N ILE A 86 4.07 5.77 10.53
CA ILE A 86 5.54 5.90 10.36
C ILE A 86 5.97 7.36 10.43
N TYR A 87 5.19 8.30 9.89
CA TYR A 87 5.48 9.74 9.99
C TYR A 87 5.42 10.22 11.43
N LYS A 88 4.34 9.91 12.16
CA LYS A 88 4.23 10.25 13.59
C LYS A 88 5.35 9.60 14.40
N TRP A 89 5.67 8.33 14.13
CA TRP A 89 6.79 7.67 14.78
C TRP A 89 8.11 8.41 14.51
N SER A 90 8.32 8.86 13.26
CA SER A 90 9.49 9.66 12.93
C SER A 90 9.50 10.90 13.83
N PHE A 91 8.49 11.75 13.74
CA PHE A 91 8.46 13.05 14.43
C PHE A 91 8.70 13.02 15.94
N PHE A 92 8.28 11.96 16.63
CA PHE A 92 8.28 11.91 18.10
C PHE A 92 9.18 10.81 18.70
N LEU A 93 9.46 9.73 17.98
CA LEU A 93 10.08 8.52 18.55
C LEU A 93 11.39 8.10 17.85
N ALA A 94 11.75 8.72 16.73
CA ALA A 94 13.01 8.41 16.05
C ALA A 94 14.22 8.70 16.97
N PRO A 95 15.23 7.81 17.00
CA PRO A 95 16.24 7.75 18.08
C PRO A 95 17.32 8.83 18.04
N PHE A 96 17.18 9.87 17.22
CA PHE A 96 18.29 10.80 16.88
C PHE A 96 18.27 12.14 17.63
N VAL A 97 17.28 12.41 18.50
CA VAL A 97 17.21 13.62 19.36
C VAL A 97 16.64 13.22 20.73
N GLU A 98 16.97 14.00 21.78
CA GLU A 98 16.27 13.99 23.07
C GLU A 98 14.75 13.83 22.85
N TYR A 99 14.19 12.72 23.34
CA TYR A 99 12.80 12.31 23.14
C TYR A 99 11.84 13.50 23.23
N LYS A 100 11.26 13.89 22.10
CA LYS A 100 10.11 14.78 22.11
C LYS A 100 8.90 13.94 22.48
N ASP A 101 8.51 14.00 23.76
CA ASP A 101 7.35 13.27 24.25
C ASP A 101 6.15 13.48 23.32
N MET A 102 5.63 12.38 22.78
CA MET A 102 4.44 12.40 21.94
C MET A 102 3.25 12.85 22.81
N PRO A 103 2.59 13.98 22.52
CA PRO A 103 1.46 14.44 23.31
C PRO A 103 0.33 13.39 23.37
N PRO A 104 -0.51 13.37 24.43
CA PRO A 104 -1.54 12.33 24.58
C PRO A 104 -2.50 12.18 23.40
N HIS A 105 -2.84 13.28 22.71
CA HIS A 105 -3.70 13.22 21.52
C HIS A 105 -2.98 12.58 20.32
N GLU A 106 -1.70 12.88 20.13
CA GLU A 106 -0.84 12.27 19.11
C GLU A 106 -0.64 10.77 19.37
N VAL A 107 -0.48 10.36 20.64
CA VAL A 107 -0.40 8.94 21.02
C VAL A 107 -1.67 8.20 20.66
N ARG A 108 -2.83 8.79 20.96
CA ARG A 108 -4.13 8.21 20.60
C ARG A 108 -4.26 8.02 19.10
N GLU A 109 -3.90 9.03 18.31
CA GLU A 109 -3.92 8.95 16.86
C GLU A 109 -2.95 7.88 16.35
N PHE A 110 -1.70 7.87 16.82
CA PHE A 110 -0.71 6.87 16.46
C PHE A 110 -1.20 5.43 16.73
N ILE A 111 -1.84 5.18 17.88
CA ILE A 111 -2.42 3.87 18.20
C ILE A 111 -3.56 3.51 17.24
N ILE A 112 -4.46 4.45 16.95
CA ILE A 112 -5.57 4.22 16.01
C ILE A 112 -5.04 3.92 14.60
N GLN A 113 -4.11 4.73 14.11
CA GLN A 113 -3.50 4.58 12.79
C GLN A 113 -2.75 3.25 12.68
N SER A 114 -1.96 2.90 13.70
CA SER A 114 -1.27 1.61 13.78
C SER A 114 -2.26 0.44 13.83
N GLY A 115 -3.35 0.57 14.59
CA GLY A 115 -4.42 -0.43 14.66
C GLY A 115 -5.09 -0.65 13.30
N ILE A 116 -5.43 0.42 12.59
CA ILE A 116 -6.00 0.34 11.24
C ILE A 116 -4.98 -0.24 10.26
N ALA A 117 -3.72 0.19 10.32
CA ALA A 117 -2.63 -0.37 9.52
C ALA A 117 -2.52 -1.89 9.68
N LEU A 118 -2.58 -2.40 10.92
CA LEU A 118 -2.49 -3.83 11.22
C LEU A 118 -3.69 -4.64 10.73
N THR A 119 -4.82 -4.03 10.37
CA THR A 119 -5.98 -4.77 9.82
C THR A 119 -5.64 -5.54 8.55
N ILE A 120 -4.58 -5.16 7.82
CA ILE A 120 -4.07 -5.92 6.67
C ILE A 120 -3.73 -7.37 7.01
N LEU A 121 -3.33 -7.65 8.26
CA LEU A 121 -3.02 -8.99 8.74
C LEU A 121 -4.21 -9.96 8.59
N THR A 122 -5.44 -9.44 8.62
CA THR A 122 -6.64 -10.27 8.38
C THR A 122 -6.65 -10.87 6.98
N GLY A 123 -6.18 -10.15 5.95
CA GLY A 123 -6.13 -10.63 4.58
C GLY A 123 -5.07 -11.72 4.37
N PHE A 124 -3.97 -11.64 5.13
CA PHE A 124 -2.99 -12.73 5.21
C PHE A 124 -3.57 -13.94 5.96
N ALA A 125 -4.27 -13.72 7.07
CA ALA A 125 -4.86 -14.79 7.88
C ALA A 125 -5.88 -15.63 7.10
N VAL A 126 -6.68 -15.02 6.22
CA VAL A 126 -7.65 -15.73 5.35
C VAL A 126 -7.04 -16.23 4.04
N GLY A 127 -5.74 -15.99 3.81
CA GLY A 127 -4.99 -16.49 2.65
C GLY A 127 -5.25 -15.76 1.33
N ASP A 128 -5.91 -14.60 1.38
CA ASP A 128 -6.17 -13.77 0.20
C ASP A 128 -4.98 -12.87 -0.14
N PHE A 129 -4.19 -12.47 0.85
CA PHE A 129 -2.91 -11.79 0.65
C PHE A 129 -1.74 -12.75 0.80
N ARG A 130 -0.70 -12.52 0.00
CA ARG A 130 0.50 -13.35 -0.03
C ARG A 130 1.74 -12.50 -0.16
N VAL A 131 2.72 -12.75 0.70
CA VAL A 131 4.02 -12.13 0.55
C VAL A 131 4.77 -12.82 -0.58
N THR A 132 5.29 -12.04 -1.51
CA THR A 132 6.13 -12.54 -2.61
C THR A 132 7.54 -12.00 -2.48
N LYS A 133 8.48 -12.55 -3.25
CA LYS A 133 9.84 -12.00 -3.34
C LYS A 133 9.84 -10.50 -3.69
N TRP A 134 8.89 -10.07 -4.51
CA TRP A 134 8.76 -8.67 -4.93
C TRP A 134 8.28 -7.77 -3.80
N THR A 135 7.39 -8.28 -2.94
CA THR A 135 6.97 -7.56 -1.72
C THR A 135 8.19 -7.20 -0.86
N PHE A 136 9.12 -8.15 -0.67
CA PHE A 136 10.34 -7.89 0.09
C PHE A 136 11.28 -6.91 -0.61
N VAL A 137 11.42 -6.98 -1.94
CA VAL A 137 12.23 -6.01 -2.70
C VAL A 137 11.71 -4.59 -2.49
N TRP A 138 10.39 -4.38 -2.61
CA TRP A 138 9.81 -3.06 -2.44
C TRP A 138 9.85 -2.55 -1.00
N LEU A 139 9.61 -3.42 -0.02
CA LEU A 139 9.80 -3.07 1.40
C LEU A 139 11.25 -2.75 1.72
N GLY A 140 12.20 -3.49 1.15
CA GLY A 140 13.63 -3.21 1.28
C GLY A 140 13.99 -1.83 0.73
N SER A 141 13.54 -1.51 -0.49
CA SER A 141 13.74 -0.17 -1.09
C SER A 141 13.11 0.94 -0.25
N PHE A 142 11.91 0.72 0.28
CA PHE A 142 11.26 1.63 1.21
C PHE A 142 12.14 1.87 2.46
N VAL A 143 12.61 0.81 3.11
CA VAL A 143 13.44 0.92 4.32
C VAL A 143 14.74 1.66 4.05
N ILE A 144 15.41 1.38 2.92
CA ILE A 144 16.66 2.06 2.54
C ILE A 144 16.41 3.55 2.34
N LEU A 145 15.37 3.92 1.58
CA LEU A 145 15.06 5.32 1.31
C LEU A 145 14.57 6.05 2.56
N TYR A 146 13.78 5.38 3.41
CA TYR A 146 13.34 5.91 4.69
C TYR A 146 14.51 6.15 5.66
N ALA A 147 15.44 5.21 5.77
CA ALA A 147 16.65 5.39 6.56
C ALA A 147 17.50 6.55 6.03
N PHE A 148 17.69 6.64 4.71
CA PHE A 148 18.34 7.80 4.10
C PHE A 148 17.63 9.10 4.46
N TRP A 149 16.30 9.12 4.37
CA TRP A 149 15.50 10.31 4.66
C TRP A 149 15.62 10.77 6.12
N LEU A 150 15.70 9.84 7.08
CA LEU A 150 16.00 10.16 8.48
C LEU A 150 17.44 10.70 8.66
N LEU A 151 18.42 10.10 7.99
CA LEU A 151 19.84 10.47 8.12
C LEU A 151 20.16 11.87 7.58
N VAL A 152 19.37 12.37 6.62
CA VAL A 152 19.50 13.74 6.09
C VAL A 152 18.65 14.76 6.87
N GLY A 153 18.14 14.40 8.06
CA GLY A 153 17.43 15.32 8.93
C GLY A 153 15.92 15.38 8.73
N PHE A 154 15.34 14.45 7.97
CA PHE A 154 13.90 14.32 7.72
C PHE A 154 13.23 15.62 7.21
N PRO A 155 13.73 16.20 6.10
CA PRO A 155 13.18 17.43 5.53
C PRO A 155 11.70 17.26 5.14
N GLN A 156 10.89 18.29 5.41
CA GLN A 156 9.46 18.32 5.08
C GLN A 156 9.15 19.24 3.90
N VAL A 157 8.25 18.78 3.02
CA VAL A 157 7.86 19.51 1.79
C VAL A 157 7.09 20.79 2.12
N LEU A 158 6.18 20.75 3.10
CA LEU A 158 5.26 21.84 3.42
C LEU A 158 5.83 22.88 4.42
N GLU A 159 6.98 22.61 5.03
CA GLU A 159 7.64 23.52 5.99
C GLU A 159 8.98 24.06 5.44
N ASP A 160 9.03 24.40 4.15
CA ASP A 160 10.21 24.99 3.49
C ASP A 160 11.53 24.22 3.74
N ASN A 161 11.48 22.89 3.61
CA ASN A 161 12.61 21.97 3.87
C ASN A 161 13.16 22.03 5.30
N LYS A 162 12.37 22.50 6.26
CA LYS A 162 12.73 22.44 7.67
C LYS A 162 13.11 21.00 8.05
N LEU A 163 14.30 20.89 8.63
CA LEU A 163 14.83 19.66 9.17
C LEU A 163 14.28 19.46 10.58
N TYR A 164 13.89 18.24 10.89
CA TYR A 164 13.40 17.86 12.22
C TYR A 164 14.49 17.25 13.09
N TYR A 165 15.58 16.76 12.48
CA TYR A 165 16.75 16.28 13.18
C TYR A 165 18.01 16.96 12.66
N GLU A 166 19.04 16.94 13.47
CA GLU A 166 20.39 17.27 13.00
C GLU A 166 20.80 16.23 11.94
N PRO A 167 21.14 16.67 10.71
CA PRO A 167 21.48 15.76 9.64
C PRO A 167 22.81 15.06 9.95
N VAL A 168 22.80 13.73 9.96
CA VAL A 168 24.02 12.92 10.01
C VAL A 168 24.79 13.06 8.69
N ILE A 169 24.06 13.19 7.57
CA ILE A 169 24.62 13.41 6.24
C ILE A 169 24.23 14.84 5.82
N PRO A 170 25.17 15.80 5.84
CA PRO A 170 24.86 17.21 5.55
C PRO A 170 24.74 17.43 4.04
N ILE A 171 23.55 17.20 3.51
CA ILE A 171 23.17 17.49 2.13
C ILE A 171 22.17 18.64 2.14
N GLU A 172 22.38 19.64 1.31
CA GLU A 172 21.39 20.69 1.09
C GLU A 172 20.29 20.17 0.16
N PHE A 173 19.06 20.09 0.69
CA PHE A 173 17.89 19.65 -0.07
C PHE A 173 17.16 20.86 -0.68
N THR A 174 16.84 20.76 -1.96
CA THR A 174 15.83 21.63 -2.57
C THR A 174 14.44 21.03 -2.36
N SER A 175 13.40 21.87 -2.43
CA SER A 175 12.01 21.41 -2.26
C SER A 175 11.61 20.30 -3.24
N ALA A 176 12.17 20.32 -4.45
CA ALA A 176 11.95 19.26 -5.44
C ALA A 176 12.57 17.92 -5.00
N VAL A 177 13.77 17.94 -4.44
CA VAL A 177 14.43 16.72 -3.96
C VAL A 177 13.73 16.17 -2.72
N THR A 178 13.34 17.05 -1.79
CA THR A 178 12.54 16.66 -0.61
C THR A 178 11.24 16.02 -1.03
N TYR A 179 10.54 16.60 -2.01
CA TYR A 179 9.34 16.03 -2.58
C TYR A 179 9.59 14.65 -3.18
N VAL A 180 10.63 14.48 -4.00
CA VAL A 180 10.95 13.19 -4.62
C VAL A 180 11.28 12.11 -3.59
N VAL A 181 12.04 12.43 -2.54
CA VAL A 181 12.38 11.46 -1.48
C VAL A 181 11.13 11.07 -0.68
N ASN A 182 10.34 12.06 -0.24
CA ASN A 182 9.10 11.85 0.51
C ASN A 182 8.05 11.06 -0.30
N ARG A 183 7.89 11.36 -1.59
CA ARG A 183 6.98 10.58 -2.46
C ARG A 183 7.56 9.23 -2.82
N GLY A 184 8.86 9.14 -3.00
CA GLY A 184 9.56 7.88 -3.28
C GLY A 184 9.34 6.86 -2.17
N THR A 185 9.42 7.25 -0.90
CA THR A 185 9.15 6.35 0.23
C THR A 185 7.72 5.83 0.18
N LYS A 186 6.74 6.72 -0.04
CA LYS A 186 5.34 6.31 -0.17
C LYS A 186 5.11 5.36 -1.34
N PHE A 187 5.69 5.69 -2.49
CA PHE A 187 5.58 4.91 -3.72
C PHE A 187 6.15 3.49 -3.57
N PHE A 188 7.33 3.33 -2.96
CA PHE A 188 7.88 1.99 -2.71
C PHE A 188 7.01 1.16 -1.77
N MET A 189 6.44 1.79 -0.74
CA MET A 189 5.48 1.11 0.12
C MET A 189 4.20 0.73 -0.63
N TYR A 190 3.68 1.61 -1.49
CA TYR A 190 2.56 1.32 -2.38
C TYR A 190 2.86 0.12 -3.31
N LEU A 191 4.05 0.06 -3.91
CA LEU A 191 4.47 -1.09 -4.73
C LEU A 191 4.49 -2.39 -3.92
N ALA A 192 4.88 -2.35 -2.63
CA ALA A 192 4.77 -3.51 -1.76
C ALA A 192 3.30 -3.95 -1.63
N TYR A 193 2.37 -3.03 -1.41
CA TYR A 193 0.93 -3.32 -1.35
C TYR A 193 0.36 -3.87 -2.66
N LEU A 194 0.80 -3.40 -3.84
CA LEU A 194 0.39 -4.01 -5.11
C LEU A 194 0.75 -5.49 -5.21
N THR A 195 1.89 -5.87 -4.62
CA THR A 195 2.42 -7.25 -4.73
C THR A 195 1.86 -8.23 -3.71
N ILE A 196 1.06 -7.78 -2.72
CA ILE A 196 0.43 -8.70 -1.76
C ILE A 196 -0.83 -9.35 -2.34
N PHE A 197 -1.45 -8.74 -3.35
CA PHE A 197 -2.61 -9.30 -4.03
C PHE A 197 -2.22 -10.56 -4.81
N PRO A 198 -3.14 -11.53 -4.93
CA PRO A 198 -2.85 -12.76 -5.64
C PRO A 198 -2.63 -12.43 -7.13
N PRO A 199 -1.70 -13.15 -7.79
CA PRO A 199 -1.44 -12.92 -9.21
C PRO A 199 -2.70 -13.21 -10.02
N LEU A 200 -2.85 -12.49 -11.13
CA LEU A 200 -3.95 -12.71 -12.07
C LEU A 200 -3.90 -14.16 -12.57
N LYS A 201 -4.83 -15.00 -12.10
CA LYS A 201 -5.00 -16.34 -12.66
C LYS A 201 -5.33 -16.19 -14.15
N ARG A 202 -4.45 -16.69 -15.03
CA ARG A 202 -4.82 -16.97 -16.43
C ARG A 202 -6.00 -17.93 -16.38
N ARG A 203 -7.11 -17.56 -17.01
CA ARG A 203 -8.32 -18.40 -17.11
C ARG A 203 -8.09 -19.70 -17.92
N ASP A 204 -6.92 -19.87 -18.50
CA ASP A 204 -6.68 -20.84 -19.59
C ASP A 204 -5.96 -22.12 -19.14
N VAL A 205 -5.97 -22.47 -17.85
CA VAL A 205 -5.55 -23.81 -17.43
C VAL A 205 -6.80 -24.62 -17.10
N PRO A 206 -7.25 -25.53 -17.99
CA PRO A 206 -8.34 -26.44 -17.69
C PRO A 206 -8.04 -27.20 -16.40
N LEU A 207 -9.04 -27.35 -15.51
CA LEU A 207 -8.93 -28.11 -14.25
C LEU A 207 -8.31 -29.51 -14.45
N ALA A 208 -8.50 -30.11 -15.63
CA ALA A 208 -7.90 -31.39 -16.03
C ALA A 208 -6.36 -31.42 -15.95
N THR A 209 -5.69 -30.27 -16.04
CA THR A 209 -4.23 -30.17 -15.99
C THR A 209 -3.69 -30.12 -14.55
N LEU A 210 -4.51 -29.69 -13.59
CA LEU A 210 -4.14 -29.63 -12.18
C LEU A 210 -4.28 -31.00 -11.50
N GLU A 211 -5.26 -31.81 -11.91
CA GLU A 211 -5.40 -33.19 -11.41
C GLU A 211 -4.26 -34.12 -11.87
N LYS A 212 -3.73 -33.92 -13.09
CA LYS A 212 -2.56 -34.68 -13.58
C LYS A 212 -1.27 -34.39 -12.82
N LYS A 213 -1.13 -33.21 -12.22
CA LYS A 213 0.05 -32.86 -11.39
C LYS A 213 -0.07 -33.33 -9.94
N ALA A 214 -1.28 -33.61 -9.46
CA ALA A 214 -1.53 -34.06 -8.09
C ALA A 214 -1.50 -35.60 -7.91
N LYS A 215 -1.47 -36.35 -9.02
CA LYS A 215 -1.17 -37.79 -9.00
C LYS A 215 0.25 -38.02 -9.56
N PRO A 216 1.31 -37.91 -8.74
CA PRO A 216 2.55 -38.60 -9.11
C PRO A 216 2.21 -40.09 -9.21
N GLU A 217 2.71 -40.72 -10.26
CA GLU A 217 2.54 -42.12 -10.62
C GLU A 217 2.71 -43.04 -9.40
N LEU A 218 1.60 -43.48 -8.82
CA LEU A 218 1.54 -44.50 -7.77
C LEU A 218 1.38 -45.90 -8.39
N THR A 219 1.86 -46.09 -9.63
CA THR A 219 1.70 -47.31 -10.42
C THR A 219 3.00 -47.84 -10.99
N GLY A 220 4.12 -47.64 -10.29
CA GLY A 220 5.40 -48.25 -10.65
C GLY A 220 6.14 -48.70 -9.40
N ASN A 221 5.69 -49.80 -8.78
CA ASN A 221 6.48 -50.65 -7.85
C ASN A 221 5.66 -51.88 -7.41
N LEU A 222 5.18 -52.68 -8.37
CA LEU A 222 4.54 -53.97 -8.08
C LEU A 222 4.99 -55.09 -9.04
N GLN A 223 6.25 -55.09 -9.49
CA GLN A 223 6.76 -56.22 -10.28
C GLN A 223 8.16 -56.75 -9.91
N ASP A 224 8.86 -56.19 -8.93
CA ASP A 224 10.11 -56.81 -8.43
C ASP A 224 10.08 -56.93 -6.89
N ALA A 225 9.44 -57.98 -6.38
CA ALA A 225 9.62 -58.53 -5.04
C ALA A 225 9.16 -60.00 -4.99
#